data_AF-A0A7W0ANU7-F1
#
_entry.id   AF-A0A7W0ANU7-F1
#
_cell.length_a   1.000
_cell.length_b   1.000
_cell.length_c   1.000
_cell.angle_alpha   90.00
_cell.angle_beta   90.00
_cell.angle_gamma   90.00
#
_symmetry.space_group_name_H-M   'P 1'
#
loop_
_entity.id
_entity.type
_entity.pdbx_description
1 polymer ?
#
loop_
_entity_poly.entity_id
_entity_poly.type
_entity_poly.pdbx_seq_one_letter_code
_entity_poly.pdbx_strand_id
1 'polypeptide(L)'
;MPGDRLTALDTSFLHLEDASAHMHVASVMLFEGDPPPYDDLLGSIERRLHLVPRYRQKLAFVPMGQGRPRWVDDPHLNLRYHVRSTALPSPGSEDQLRALCGRVFAQALVRDKPLWEIWIVEGLEDN
;
A
#
# COMPACT_ATOMS: atom_id res chain seq x y z
N MET A 1 -11.20 -0.94 24.15
CA MET A 1 -10.25 -0.93 23.03
C MET A 1 -10.25 0.46 22.42
N PRO A 2 -9.13 1.20 22.35
CA PRO A 2 -9.05 2.39 21.51
C PRO A 2 -9.48 2.00 20.10
N GLY A 3 -10.49 2.70 19.57
CA GLY A 3 -11.54 2.06 18.78
C GLY A 3 -11.14 1.56 17.39
N ASP A 4 -11.57 0.34 17.06
CA ASP A 4 -11.54 -0.21 15.70
C ASP A 4 -12.39 0.61 14.71
N ARG A 5 -13.22 1.53 15.20
CA ARG A 5 -14.01 2.41 14.35
C ARG A 5 -13.15 3.58 13.86
N LEU A 6 -13.26 3.88 12.57
CA LEU A 6 -12.58 5.02 11.98
C LEU A 6 -12.99 6.32 12.68
N THR A 7 -12.03 7.22 12.84
CA THR A 7 -12.31 8.57 13.31
C THR A 7 -13.15 9.32 12.27
N ALA A 8 -13.71 10.47 12.65
CA ALA A 8 -14.45 11.30 11.70
C ALA A 8 -13.52 11.81 10.58
N LEU A 9 -12.28 12.14 10.94
CA LEU A 9 -11.25 12.58 9.99
C LEU A 9 -10.84 11.45 9.03
N ASP A 10 -10.55 10.23 9.54
CA ASP A 10 -10.23 9.09 8.65
C ASP A 10 -11.39 8.79 7.69
N THR A 11 -12.62 8.93 8.19
CA THR A 11 -13.83 8.72 7.39
C THR A 11 -13.97 9.78 6.29
N SER A 12 -13.57 11.03 6.51
CA SER A 12 -13.70 12.07 5.49
C SER A 12 -12.82 11.79 4.28
N PHE A 13 -11.62 11.22 4.46
CA PHE A 13 -10.78 10.80 3.33
C PHE A 13 -11.51 9.81 2.39
N LEU A 14 -12.26 8.86 2.95
CA LEU A 14 -13.01 7.89 2.14
C LEU A 14 -14.17 8.50 1.33
N HIS A 15 -14.73 9.61 1.83
CA HIS A 15 -15.83 10.33 1.17
C HIS A 15 -15.35 11.33 0.13
N LEU A 16 -14.17 11.93 0.36
CA LEU A 16 -13.55 12.89 -0.54
C LEU A 16 -12.78 12.22 -1.68
N GLU A 17 -12.38 10.96 -1.51
CA GLU A 17 -11.70 10.21 -2.56
C GLU A 17 -12.63 9.93 -3.74
N ASP A 18 -12.16 10.25 -4.94
CA ASP A 18 -12.80 9.92 -6.21
C ASP A 18 -11.76 9.42 -7.24
N ALA A 19 -12.21 9.24 -8.48
CA ALA A 19 -11.36 8.75 -9.58
C ALA A 19 -10.28 9.74 -10.03
N SER A 20 -10.41 11.02 -9.68
CA SER A 20 -9.48 12.10 -10.00
C SER A 20 -8.59 12.53 -8.82
N ALA A 21 -9.01 12.25 -7.60
CA ALA A 21 -8.31 12.58 -6.38
C ALA A 21 -8.28 11.38 -5.42
N HIS A 22 -7.18 10.65 -5.43
CA HIS A 22 -6.94 9.57 -4.47
C HIS A 22 -6.42 10.13 -3.14
N MET A 23 -6.85 9.53 -2.03
CA MET A 23 -6.61 10.05 -0.68
C MET A 23 -5.60 9.20 0.10
N HIS A 24 -4.73 8.48 -0.61
CA HIS A 24 -3.61 7.75 -0.02
C HIS A 24 -2.34 8.59 -0.04
N VAL A 25 -1.43 8.29 0.88
CA VAL A 25 -0.08 8.85 0.89
C VAL A 25 0.86 7.85 0.24
N ALA A 26 1.85 8.36 -0.51
CA ALA A 26 2.89 7.56 -1.09
C ALA A 26 4.26 8.21 -0.90
N SER A 27 5.31 7.38 -0.92
CA SER A 27 6.70 7.82 -0.79
C SER A 27 7.59 6.94 -1.66
N VAL A 28 8.63 7.52 -2.23
CA VAL A 28 9.70 6.79 -2.93
C VAL A 28 10.96 6.85 -2.06
N MET A 29 11.61 5.71 -1.89
CA MET A 29 12.86 5.59 -1.13
C MET A 29 13.89 4.89 -2.02
N LEU A 30 15.08 5.48 -2.12
CA LEU A 30 16.21 4.91 -2.86
C LEU A 30 17.17 4.23 -1.89
N PHE A 31 17.69 3.08 -2.30
CA PHE A 31 18.61 2.26 -1.52
C PHE A 31 19.75 1.82 -2.44
N GLU A 32 20.99 1.94 -1.95
CA GLU A 32 22.17 1.46 -2.67
C GLU A 32 22.31 -0.07 -2.52
N GLY A 33 22.82 -0.71 -3.58
CA GLY A 33 23.17 -2.14 -3.59
C GLY A 33 22.08 -3.07 -4.13
N ASP A 34 22.41 -4.37 -4.16
CA ASP A 34 21.53 -5.36 -4.77
C ASP A 34 20.22 -5.55 -3.97
N PRO A 35 19.07 -5.63 -4.65
CA PRO A 35 17.80 -5.88 -4.00
C PRO A 35 17.81 -7.26 -3.32
N PRO A 36 17.19 -7.42 -2.14
CA PRO A 36 17.05 -8.73 -1.53
C PRO A 36 16.18 -9.63 -2.40
N PRO A 37 16.37 -10.96 -2.34
CA PRO A 37 15.44 -11.89 -2.98
C PRO A 37 14.00 -11.61 -2.53
N TYR A 38 13.06 -11.65 -3.47
CA TYR A 38 11.67 -11.26 -3.22
C TYR A 38 11.02 -12.03 -2.06
N ASP A 39 11.28 -13.34 -1.96
CA ASP A 39 10.75 -14.19 -0.89
C ASP A 39 11.37 -13.87 0.49
N ASP A 40 12.63 -13.41 0.52
CA ASP A 40 13.29 -12.98 1.76
C ASP A 40 12.71 -11.66 2.28
N LEU A 41 12.37 -10.74 1.37
CA LEU A 41 11.65 -9.52 1.73
C LEU A 41 10.25 -9.84 2.27
N LEU A 42 9.50 -10.70 1.58
CA LEU A 42 8.18 -11.15 2.02
C LEU A 42 8.25 -11.75 3.44
N GLY A 43 9.17 -12.68 3.68
CA GLY A 43 9.36 -13.29 4.99
C GLY A 43 9.80 -12.28 6.07
N SER A 44 10.51 -11.22 5.68
CA SER A 44 10.90 -10.14 6.59
C SER A 44 9.73 -9.23 6.99
N ILE A 45 8.80 -8.96 6.05
CA ILE A 45 7.58 -8.22 6.32
C ILE A 45 6.63 -9.06 7.18
N GLU A 46 6.39 -10.32 6.79
CA GLU A 46 5.48 -11.24 7.47
C GLU A 46 5.81 -11.36 8.97
N ARG A 47 7.09 -11.58 9.29
CA ARG A 47 7.56 -11.70 10.68
C ARG A 47 7.31 -10.46 11.53
N ARG A 48 7.20 -9.28 10.93
CA ARG A 48 7.02 -7.99 11.65
C ARG A 48 5.59 -7.48 11.62
N LEU A 49 4.73 -8.04 10.77
CA LEU A 49 3.39 -7.53 10.53
C LEU A 49 2.51 -7.55 11.81
N HIS A 50 2.75 -8.51 12.70
CA HIS A 50 2.06 -8.59 14.00
C HIS A 50 2.38 -7.40 14.94
N LEU A 51 3.51 -6.71 14.73
CA LEU A 51 3.89 -5.53 15.51
C LEU A 51 3.03 -4.31 15.16
N VAL A 52 2.38 -4.31 13.99
CA VAL A 52 1.52 -3.22 13.53
C VAL A 52 0.21 -3.77 12.96
N PRO A 53 -0.76 -4.14 13.83
CA PRO A 53 -1.98 -4.84 13.44
C PRO A 53 -2.78 -4.17 12.32
N ARG A 54 -2.71 -2.83 12.20
CA ARG A 54 -3.43 -2.08 11.16
C ARG A 54 -3.10 -2.53 9.73
N TYR A 55 -1.87 -3.00 9.48
CA TYR A 55 -1.47 -3.49 8.15
C TYR A 55 -2.08 -4.86 7.79
N ARG A 56 -2.76 -5.53 8.73
CA ARG A 56 -3.53 -6.77 8.51
C ARG A 56 -5.02 -6.51 8.36
N GLN A 57 -5.45 -5.25 8.48
CA GLN A 57 -6.85 -4.90 8.62
C GLN A 57 -7.37 -4.20 7.38
N LYS A 58 -8.62 -4.52 7.02
CA LYS A 58 -9.38 -3.88 5.96
C LYS A 58 -10.57 -3.11 6.52
N LEU A 59 -11.22 -2.35 5.65
CA LEU A 59 -12.43 -1.63 6.01
C LEU A 59 -13.66 -2.54 5.95
N ALA A 60 -14.41 -2.58 7.04
CA ALA A 60 -15.76 -3.13 7.11
C ALA A 60 -16.77 -1.98 7.17
N PHE A 61 -17.58 -1.85 6.13
CA PHE A 61 -18.65 -0.86 6.06
C PHE A 61 -19.87 -1.33 6.84
N VAL A 62 -20.51 -0.40 7.56
CA VAL A 62 -21.77 -0.68 8.24
C VAL A 62 -22.89 -0.71 7.20
N PRO A 63 -23.78 -1.72 7.21
CA PRO A 63 -24.88 -1.81 6.26
C PRO A 63 -25.69 -0.51 6.18
N MET A 64 -26.11 -0.16 4.96
CA MET A 64 -26.88 1.07 4.68
C MET A 64 -26.19 2.37 5.13
N GLY A 65 -24.87 2.37 5.36
CA GLY A 65 -24.14 3.57 5.77
C GLY A 65 -24.49 4.08 7.18
N GLN A 66 -25.10 3.25 8.03
CA GLN A 66 -25.61 3.65 9.36
C GLN A 66 -24.51 3.94 10.41
N GLY A 67 -23.24 4.00 9.98
CA GLY A 67 -22.15 4.38 10.86
C GLY A 67 -20.81 4.40 10.14
N ARG A 68 -19.83 4.99 10.81
CA ARG A 68 -18.44 5.02 10.33
C ARG A 68 -17.90 3.60 10.16
N PRO A 69 -17.11 3.34 9.10
CA PRO A 69 -16.46 2.05 8.89
C PRO A 69 -15.62 1.62 10.09
N ARG A 70 -15.32 0.33 10.15
CA ARG A 70 -14.43 -0.25 11.15
C ARG A 70 -13.26 -0.95 10.47
N TRP A 71 -12.13 -0.96 11.13
CA TRP A 71 -11.03 -1.84 10.83
C TRP A 71 -11.34 -3.24 11.34
N VAL A 72 -11.17 -4.24 10.49
CA VAL A 72 -11.31 -5.65 10.83
C VAL A 72 -10.15 -6.42 10.24
N ASP A 73 -9.66 -7.45 10.94
CA ASP A 73 -8.59 -8.30 10.40
C ASP A 73 -9.06 -8.97 9.10
N ASP A 74 -8.17 -9.00 8.10
CA ASP A 74 -8.42 -9.71 6.86
C ASP A 74 -7.94 -11.17 6.99
N PRO A 75 -8.86 -12.16 7.06
CA PRO A 75 -8.47 -13.57 7.18
C PRO A 75 -7.82 -14.12 5.90
N HIS A 76 -7.88 -13.37 4.80
CA HIS A 76 -7.37 -13.77 3.49
C HIS A 76 -6.21 -12.87 3.03
N LEU A 77 -5.50 -12.24 3.97
CA LEU A 77 -4.34 -11.41 3.65
C LEU A 77 -3.36 -12.18 2.75
N ASN A 78 -3.13 -11.64 1.56
CA ASN A 78 -2.16 -12.16 0.60
C ASN A 78 -1.00 -11.17 0.49
N LEU A 79 0.13 -11.45 1.15
CA LEU A 79 1.29 -10.54 1.12
C LEU A 79 1.83 -10.31 -0.30
N ARG A 80 1.75 -11.30 -1.21
CA ARG A 80 2.18 -11.13 -2.60
C ARG A 80 1.30 -10.17 -3.40
N TYR A 81 0.07 -9.92 -2.95
CA TYR A 81 -0.76 -8.86 -3.52
C TYR A 81 -0.25 -7.47 -3.14
N HIS A 82 0.17 -7.32 -1.87
CA HIS A 82 0.59 -6.03 -1.31
C HIS A 82 2.05 -5.69 -1.60
N VAL A 83 2.93 -6.69 -1.73
CA VAL A 83 4.35 -6.49 -2.04
C VAL A 83 4.58 -6.92 -3.48
N ARG A 84 4.88 -5.98 -4.37
CA ARG A 84 5.08 -6.20 -5.80
C ARG A 84 6.54 -5.95 -6.17
N SER A 85 7.05 -6.70 -7.14
CA SER A 85 8.37 -6.47 -7.74
C SER A 85 8.17 -6.10 -9.21
N THR A 86 8.94 -5.11 -9.67
CA THR A 86 9.02 -4.68 -11.06
C THR A 86 10.42 -4.16 -11.35
N ALA A 87 10.80 -4.07 -12.62
CA ALA A 87 12.03 -3.40 -13.05
C ALA A 87 11.71 -2.23 -13.98
N LEU A 88 12.57 -1.22 -13.99
CA LEU A 88 12.57 -0.19 -15.02
C LEU A 88 13.16 -0.78 -16.31
N PRO A 89 12.62 -0.41 -17.48
CA PRO A 89 13.27 -0.74 -18.74
C PRO A 89 14.59 0.02 -18.86
N SER A 90 15.61 -0.61 -19.43
CA SER A 90 16.86 0.06 -19.80
C SER A 90 16.58 1.37 -20.55
N PRO A 91 17.25 2.49 -20.22
CA PRO A 91 18.44 2.61 -19.35
C PRO A 91 18.17 2.65 -17.84
N GLY A 92 16.92 2.85 -17.39
CA GLY A 92 16.62 2.96 -15.97
C GLY A 92 16.68 4.37 -15.41
N SER A 93 16.36 5.41 -16.18
CA SER A 93 16.55 6.79 -15.75
C SER A 93 15.61 7.25 -14.65
N GLU A 94 15.98 8.34 -13.97
CA GLU A 94 15.13 8.97 -12.95
C GLU A 94 13.76 9.40 -13.51
N ASP A 95 13.69 9.83 -14.78
CA ASP A 95 12.43 10.14 -15.45
C ASP A 95 11.55 8.90 -15.64
N GLN A 96 12.15 7.74 -15.94
CA GLN A 96 11.43 6.47 -16.03
C GLN A 96 10.89 6.05 -14.65
N LEU A 97 11.66 6.27 -13.58
CA LEU A 97 11.20 6.06 -12.20
C LEU A 97 10.04 7.00 -11.87
N ARG A 98 10.15 8.31 -12.13
CA ARG A 98 9.09 9.29 -11.89
C ARG A 98 7.81 8.93 -12.64
N ALA A 99 7.93 8.49 -13.89
CA ALA A 99 6.78 8.04 -14.69
C ALA A 99 6.13 6.77 -14.13
N LEU A 100 6.93 5.80 -13.64
CA LEU A 100 6.40 4.62 -12.95
C LEU A 100 5.67 5.01 -11.66
N CYS A 101 6.30 5.82 -10.80
CA CYS A 101 5.70 6.32 -9.57
C CYS A 101 4.39 7.05 -9.83
N GLY A 102 4.34 7.92 -10.85
CA GLY A 102 3.11 8.60 -11.26
C GLY A 102 1.99 7.63 -11.64
N ARG A 103 2.29 6.55 -12.37
CA ARG A 103 1.29 5.51 -12.68
C ARG A 103 0.83 4.75 -11.45
N VAL A 104 1.74 4.38 -10.56
CA VAL A 104 1.40 3.62 -9.34
C VAL A 104 0.59 4.48 -8.37
N PHE A 105 0.99 5.73 -8.13
CA PHE A 105 0.31 6.65 -7.20
C PHE A 105 -1.04 7.13 -7.75
N ALA A 106 -1.25 7.05 -9.06
CA ALA A 106 -2.53 7.32 -9.69
C ALA A 106 -3.52 6.13 -9.63
N GLN A 107 -3.20 5.06 -8.89
CA GLN A 107 -4.10 3.92 -8.72
C GLN A 107 -4.79 3.96 -7.35
N ALA A 108 -6.10 3.75 -7.34
CA ALA A 108 -6.86 3.58 -6.11
C ALA A 108 -6.50 2.25 -5.43
N LEU A 109 -6.32 2.29 -4.10
CA LEU A 109 -6.20 1.08 -3.30
C LEU A 109 -7.55 0.37 -3.20
N VAL A 110 -7.54 -0.95 -3.32
CA VAL A 110 -8.78 -1.74 -3.25
C VAL A 110 -9.25 -1.84 -1.80
N ARG A 111 -10.43 -1.26 -1.52
CA ARG A 111 -10.96 -1.09 -0.16
C ARG A 111 -11.43 -2.38 0.52
N ASP A 112 -11.49 -3.50 -0.21
CA ASP A 112 -11.80 -4.84 0.33
C ASP A 112 -10.56 -5.57 0.89
N LYS A 113 -9.40 -4.89 0.90
CA LYS A 113 -8.11 -5.38 1.40
C LYS A 113 -7.49 -4.35 2.35
N PRO A 114 -6.42 -4.71 3.08
CA PRO A 114 -5.61 -3.73 3.78
C PRO A 114 -5.11 -2.63 2.85
N LEU A 115 -5.27 -1.37 3.26
CA LEU A 115 -5.03 -0.19 2.41
C LEU A 115 -3.55 0.20 2.36
N TRP A 116 -2.72 -0.67 1.80
CA TRP A 116 -1.30 -0.39 1.58
C TRP A 116 -0.74 -1.28 0.47
N GLU A 117 0.33 -0.80 -0.17
CA GLU A 117 1.15 -1.57 -1.09
C GLU A 117 2.63 -1.16 -0.92
N ILE A 118 3.54 -2.08 -1.23
CA ILE A 118 4.97 -1.87 -1.33
C ILE A 118 5.39 -2.33 -2.73
N TRP A 119 6.14 -1.48 -3.43
CA TRP A 119 6.69 -1.79 -4.74
C TRP A 119 8.22 -1.77 -4.65
N ILE A 120 8.83 -2.91 -4.94
CA ILE A 120 10.27 -3.02 -5.18
C ILE A 120 10.48 -2.72 -6.66
N VAL A 121 11.31 -1.73 -6.93
CA VAL A 121 11.64 -1.30 -8.29
C VAL A 121 13.12 -1.49 -8.50
N GLU A 122 13.48 -2.29 -9.48
CA GLU A 122 14.86 -2.62 -9.84
C GLU A 122 15.28 -1.92 -11.13
N GLY A 123 16.59 -1.85 -11.40
CA GLY A 123 17.13 -1.34 -12.65
C GLY A 123 17.07 0.18 -12.79
N LEU A 124 17.17 0.92 -11.69
CA LEU A 124 17.48 2.36 -11.73
C LEU A 124 18.97 2.51 -12.10
N GLU A 125 19.28 3.44 -13.00
CA GLU A 125 20.66 3.74 -13.38
C GLU A 125 21.45 4.31 -12.20
N ASP A 126 22.76 4.06 -12.20
CA ASP A 126 23.71 4.57 -11.21
C ASP A 126 23.39 4.23 -9.72
N ASN A 127 22.66 3.14 -9.48
CA ASN A 127 22.26 2.67 -8.15
C ASN A 127 22.71 1.23 -7.85
#